data_AF-A0A7K3EYT4-F1
#
_entry.id   AF-A0A7K3EYT4-F1
#
_cell.length_a   1.000
_cell.length_b   1.000
_cell.length_c   1.000
_cell.angle_alpha   90.00
_cell.angle_beta   90.00
_cell.angle_gamma   90.00
#
_symmetry.space_group_name_H-M   'P 1'
#
loop_
_entity.id
_entity.type
_entity.pdbx_description
1 polymer ?
#
loop_
_entity_poly.entity_id
_entity_poly.type
_entity_poly.pdbx_seq_one_letter_code
_entity_poly.pdbx_strand_id
1 'polypeptide(L)'
;AIAAAEAKAAQSDGVDPVLVAATLRKLLAGSGGIVVDETITHSRVVKRHVQTADHDSYFYVQGGLGQGIAVALGVKLAARGRPVVLTIGDGAFT
;
A
#
# COMPACT_ATOMS: atom_id res chain seq x y z
N ALA A 1 7.36 -6.61 -17.66
CA ALA A 1 8.21 -6.08 -16.55
C ALA A 1 7.60 -6.34 -15.17
N ILE A 2 6.40 -5.83 -14.85
CA ILE A 2 5.77 -6.03 -13.52
C ILE A 2 5.55 -7.51 -13.18
N ALA A 3 4.89 -8.27 -14.06
CA ALA A 3 4.62 -9.69 -13.82
C ALA A 3 5.90 -10.52 -13.60
N ALA A 4 6.99 -10.20 -14.31
CA ALA A 4 8.28 -10.88 -14.12
C ALA A 4 8.93 -10.54 -12.76
N ALA A 5 8.82 -9.29 -12.31
CA ALA A 5 9.28 -8.88 -10.98
C ALA A 5 8.46 -9.58 -9.88
N GLU A 6 7.15 -9.70 -10.05
CA GLU A 6 6.27 -10.41 -9.10
C GLU A 6 6.54 -11.91 -9.07
N ALA A 7 6.78 -12.54 -10.23
CA ALA A 7 7.14 -13.95 -10.31
C ALA A 7 8.49 -14.24 -9.63
N LYS A 8 9.46 -13.32 -9.77
CA LYS A 8 10.74 -13.40 -9.05
C LYS A 8 10.56 -13.23 -7.55
N ALA A 9 9.78 -12.24 -7.12
CA ALA A 9 9.49 -11.98 -5.71
C ALA A 9 8.80 -13.16 -5.02
N ALA A 10 7.95 -13.90 -5.74
CA ALA A 10 7.27 -15.10 -5.25
C ALA A 10 8.22 -16.29 -4.96
N GLN A 11 9.47 -16.23 -5.41
CA GLN A 11 10.50 -17.26 -5.18
C GLN A 11 11.48 -16.88 -4.07
N SER A 12 11.26 -15.75 -3.39
CA SER A 12 12.12 -15.32 -2.28
C SER A 12 11.94 -16.23 -1.07
N ASP A 13 13.03 -16.54 -0.37
CA ASP A 13 13.02 -17.27 0.90
C ASP A 13 12.34 -16.46 2.03
N GLY A 14 12.17 -15.15 1.85
CA GLY A 14 11.52 -14.23 2.78
C GLY A 14 10.37 -13.44 2.17
N VAL A 15 9.73 -12.59 2.98
CA VAL A 15 8.63 -11.73 2.54
C VAL A 15 9.18 -10.58 1.69
N ASP A 16 9.17 -10.76 0.36
CA ASP A 16 9.59 -9.72 -0.57
C ASP A 16 8.53 -8.59 -0.66
N PRO A 17 8.92 -7.30 -0.56
CA PRO A 17 7.98 -6.18 -0.59
C PRO A 17 7.19 -6.07 -1.90
N VAL A 18 7.74 -6.53 -3.03
CA VAL A 18 7.01 -6.64 -4.31
C VAL A 18 5.86 -7.63 -4.17
N LEU A 19 6.12 -8.78 -3.54
CA LEU A 19 5.11 -9.80 -3.31
C LEU A 19 4.03 -9.31 -2.34
N VAL A 20 4.40 -8.56 -1.31
CA VAL A 20 3.44 -7.92 -0.38
C VAL A 20 2.49 -6.99 -1.14
N ALA A 21 3.03 -6.05 -1.92
CA ALA A 21 2.22 -5.08 -2.66
C ALA A 21 1.34 -5.74 -3.73
N ALA A 22 1.86 -6.73 -4.45
CA ALA A 22 1.09 -7.50 -5.43
C ALA A 22 -0.01 -8.36 -4.79
N THR A 23 0.25 -8.91 -3.60
CA THR A 23 -0.75 -9.67 -2.82
C THR A 23 -1.84 -8.74 -2.31
N LEU A 24 -1.47 -7.57 -1.79
CA LEU A 24 -2.43 -6.54 -1.37
C LEU A 24 -3.35 -6.13 -2.52
N ARG A 25 -2.81 -5.90 -3.72
CA ARG A 25 -3.61 -5.63 -4.93
C ARG A 25 -4.66 -6.72 -5.16
N LYS A 26 -4.28 -8.00 -5.08
CA LYS A 26 -5.19 -9.14 -5.30
C LYS A 26 -6.30 -9.19 -4.25
N LEU A 27 -5.95 -8.92 -2.98
CA LEU A 27 -6.93 -8.91 -1.88
C LEU A 27 -7.92 -7.74 -1.96
N LEU A 28 -7.49 -6.61 -2.52
CA LEU A 28 -8.34 -5.42 -2.68
C LEU A 28 -9.16 -5.43 -3.99
N ALA A 29 -8.92 -6.38 -4.90
CA ALA A 29 -9.59 -6.43 -6.19
C ALA A 29 -11.12 -6.51 -6.03
N GLY A 30 -11.84 -5.61 -6.72
CA GLY A 30 -13.31 -5.53 -6.65
C GLY A 30 -13.89 -4.89 -5.39
N SER A 31 -13.06 -4.54 -4.40
CA SER A 31 -13.53 -3.92 -3.14
C SER A 31 -13.55 -2.39 -3.16
N GLY A 32 -13.00 -1.76 -4.21
CA GLY A 32 -12.77 -0.32 -4.25
C GLY A 32 -11.82 0.18 -3.17
N GLY A 33 -10.88 -0.66 -2.71
CA GLY A 33 -9.99 -0.34 -1.59
C GLY A 33 -9.11 0.89 -1.80
N ILE A 34 -8.74 1.53 -0.70
CA ILE A 34 -7.85 2.69 -0.65
C ILE A 34 -6.56 2.30 0.07
N VAL A 35 -5.43 2.62 -0.54
CA VAL A 35 -4.11 2.43 0.06
C VAL A 35 -3.55 3.78 0.48
N VAL A 36 -3.21 3.91 1.75
CA VAL A 36 -2.44 5.04 2.30
C VAL A 36 -1.02 4.53 2.56
N ASP A 37 -0.01 5.25 2.11
CA ASP A 37 1.37 4.77 2.11
C ASP A 37 2.33 5.75 2.81
N GLU A 38 3.01 5.25 3.83
CA GLU A 38 4.10 5.90 4.58
C GLU A 38 5.27 4.93 4.74
N THR A 39 5.63 4.19 3.68
CA THR A 39 6.76 3.24 3.70
C THR A 39 8.11 3.84 3.32
N ILE A 40 8.16 5.13 2.95
CA ILE A 40 9.34 5.94 2.57
C ILE A 40 10.28 5.21 1.59
N THR A 41 11.18 4.37 2.10
CA THR A 41 12.08 3.48 1.35
C THR A 41 11.33 2.58 0.36
N HIS A 42 10.20 1.99 0.76
CA HIS A 42 9.45 1.05 -0.08
C HIS A 42 8.33 1.71 -0.92
N SER A 43 8.15 3.03 -0.83
CA SER A 43 7.03 3.75 -1.46
C SER A 43 6.90 3.50 -2.96
N ARG A 44 8.04 3.48 -3.68
CA ARG A 44 8.09 3.16 -5.12
C ARG A 44 7.65 1.73 -5.42
N VAL A 45 7.99 0.77 -4.55
CA VAL A 45 7.59 -0.63 -4.70
C VAL A 45 6.09 -0.75 -4.48
N VAL A 46 5.58 -0.19 -3.37
CA VAL A 46 4.15 -0.18 -3.04
C VAL A 46 3.34 0.45 -4.18
N LYS A 47 3.66 1.70 -4.57
CA LYS A 47 2.94 2.41 -5.64
C LYS A 47 2.93 1.63 -6.95
N ARG A 48 4.06 1.02 -7.32
CA ARG A 48 4.20 0.31 -8.60
C ARG A 48 3.41 -0.99 -8.65
N HIS A 49 3.30 -1.71 -7.55
CA HIS A 49 2.74 -3.07 -7.52
C HIS A 49 1.33 -3.14 -6.93
N VAL A 50 0.92 -2.17 -6.11
CA VAL A 50 -0.46 -2.16 -5.61
C VAL A 50 -1.46 -1.80 -6.72
N GLN A 51 -1.05 -1.00 -7.71
CA GLN A 51 -1.79 -0.67 -8.94
C GLN A 51 -3.29 -0.48 -8.72
N THR A 52 -3.68 0.39 -7.80
CA THR A 52 -5.09 0.63 -7.52
C THR A 52 -5.80 1.17 -8.77
N ALA A 53 -7.01 0.69 -9.02
CA ALA A 53 -7.71 0.91 -10.29
C ALA A 53 -8.60 2.17 -10.30
N ASP A 54 -9.09 2.58 -9.13
CA ASP A 54 -10.08 3.65 -9.01
C ASP A 54 -9.44 5.02 -8.77
N HIS A 55 -10.18 6.09 -9.03
CA HIS A 55 -9.81 7.41 -8.51
C HIS A 55 -9.78 7.39 -6.97
N ASP A 56 -8.94 8.24 -6.37
CA ASP A 56 -8.83 8.39 -4.91
C ASP A 56 -8.64 7.06 -4.17
N SER A 57 -7.79 6.20 -4.72
CA SER A 57 -7.52 4.85 -4.22
C SER A 57 -6.07 4.63 -3.76
N TYR A 58 -5.18 5.60 -3.99
CA TYR A 58 -3.81 5.60 -3.47
C TYR A 58 -3.42 7.00 -3.01
N PHE A 59 -2.95 7.10 -1.77
CA PHE A 59 -2.46 8.33 -1.16
C PHE A 59 -1.06 8.08 -0.58
N TYR A 60 -0.10 8.90 -0.98
CA TYR A 60 1.22 8.88 -0.36
C TYR A 60 1.27 9.97 0.72
N VAL A 61 1.66 9.60 1.93
CA VAL A 61 1.76 10.54 3.06
C VAL A 61 3.02 11.37 2.90
N GLN A 62 2.88 12.70 3.00
CA GLN A 62 3.97 13.66 2.85
C GLN A 62 4.22 14.36 4.18
N GLY A 63 5.49 14.61 4.52
CA GLY A 63 5.86 15.35 5.72
C GLY A 63 6.71 14.54 6.70
N GLY A 64 6.50 14.78 8.00
CA GLY A 64 7.20 14.07 9.08
C GLY A 64 6.69 12.64 9.27
N LEU A 65 7.54 11.78 9.81
CA LEU A 65 7.20 10.38 10.10
C LEU A 65 6.12 10.29 11.19
N GLY A 66 5.25 9.29 11.09
CA GLY A 66 4.23 8.94 12.09
C GLY A 66 2.85 9.50 11.80
N GLN A 67 2.62 10.09 10.63
CA GLN A 67 1.33 10.69 10.28
C GLN A 67 0.35 9.70 9.65
N GLY A 68 0.84 8.57 9.13
CA GLY A 68 0.09 7.67 8.26
C GLY A 68 -1.13 7.05 8.92
N ILE A 69 -1.08 6.72 10.20
CA ILE A 69 -2.25 6.17 10.94
C ILE A 69 -3.37 7.21 11.02
N ALA A 70 -3.05 8.45 11.40
CA ALA A 70 -4.05 9.51 11.50
C ALA A 70 -4.65 9.86 10.13
N VAL A 71 -3.80 9.90 9.08
CA VAL A 71 -4.26 10.12 7.70
C VAL A 71 -5.16 8.98 7.23
N ALA A 72 -4.77 7.72 7.44
CA ALA A 72 -5.58 6.55 7.09
C ALA A 72 -6.94 6.52 7.81
N LEU A 73 -6.97 6.93 9.09
CA LEU A 73 -8.21 7.07 9.83
C LEU A 73 -9.11 8.15 9.23
N GLY A 74 -8.56 9.32 8.86
CA GLY A 74 -9.30 10.38 8.17
C GLY A 74 -9.88 9.91 6.84
N VAL A 75 -9.08 9.21 6.03
CA VAL A 75 -9.54 8.58 4.78
C VAL A 75 -10.68 7.59 5.05
N LYS A 76 -10.57 6.75 6.09
CA LYS A 76 -11.65 5.81 6.45
C LYS A 76 -12.93 6.52 6.88
N LEU A 77 -12.83 7.63 7.61
CA LEU A 77 -13.99 8.44 8.00
C LEU A 77 -14.67 9.09 6.79
N ALA A 78 -13.90 9.52 5.79
CA ALA A 78 -14.42 10.06 4.54
C ALA A 78 -15.03 8.98 3.64
N ALA A 79 -14.41 7.79 3.59
CA ALA A 79 -14.78 6.68 2.72
C ALA A 79 -15.32 5.47 3.52
N ARG A 80 -16.35 5.68 4.34
CA ARG A 80 -16.83 4.68 5.32
C ARG A 80 -17.11 3.29 4.74
N GLY A 81 -17.63 3.21 3.52
CA GLY A 81 -17.96 1.95 2.84
C GLY A 81 -16.77 1.23 2.18
N ARG A 82 -15.61 1.88 2.05
CA ARG A 82 -14.43 1.32 1.36
C ARG A 82 -13.43 0.77 2.39
N PRO A 83 -12.73 -0.35 2.10
CA PRO A 83 -11.61 -0.78 2.91
C PRO A 83 -10.45 0.21 2.75
N VAL A 84 -9.76 0.53 3.85
CA VAL A 84 -8.59 1.39 3.86
C VAL A 84 -7.43 0.60 4.45
N VAL A 85 -6.32 0.57 3.73
CA VAL A 85 -5.10 -0.14 4.14
C VAL A 85 -3.98 0.88 4.26
N LEU A 86 -3.33 0.91 5.41
CA LEU A 86 -2.10 1.67 5.61
C LEU A 86 -0.90 0.74 5.39
N THR A 87 -0.05 1.07 4.43
CA THR A 87 1.31 0.53 4.35
C THR A 87 2.25 1.49 5.07
N ILE A 88 2.93 1.03 6.11
CA ILE A 88 3.78 1.87 6.96
C ILE A 88 5.14 1.20 7.18
N GLY A 89 6.21 2.00 7.18
CA GLY A 89 7.53 1.53 7.59
C GLY A 89 7.60 1.37 9.11
N ASP A 90 8.43 0.44 9.58
CA ASP A 90 8.66 0.19 10.99
C ASP A 90 9.10 1.45 11.76
N GLY A 91 10.02 2.24 11.19
CA GLY A 91 10.48 3.48 11.81
C GLY A 91 9.43 4.61 11.87
N ALA A 92 8.38 4.53 11.04
CA ALA A 92 7.26 5.48 11.09
C ALA A 92 6.13 5.00 12.03
N PHE A 93 6.14 3.72 12.42
CA PHE A 93 5.09 3.13 13.25
C PHE A 93 5.29 3.35 14.75
N THR A 94 6.54 3.48 15.20
CA THR A 94 6.94 3.79 16.59
C THR A 94 6.56 5.20 17.03
#